data_AF-A0A850R2P6-F1
#
_entry.id   AF-A0A850R2P6-F1
#
_cell.length_a   1.000
_cell.length_b   1.000
_cell.length_c   1.000
_cell.angle_alpha   90.00
_cell.angle_beta   90.00
_cell.angle_gamma   90.00
#
_symmetry.space_group_name_H-M   'P 1'
#
loop_
_entity.id
_entity.type
_entity.pdbx_description
1 polymer ?
#
loop_
_entity_poly.entity_id
_entity_poly.type
_entity_poly.pdbx_seq_one_letter_code
_entity_poly.pdbx_strand_id
1 'polypeptide(L)'
;MIEAKIESWGLKRVERYLPITQNLFQTINDKRLCQACVALSFFIGFITTFFIVAFEIYLELLGENWLALDNLIKLGLINLFFIGLELFLLFEVGFITTAILINRASAQYQFCDKMKASLVRAVMELSEPTDNIHGIKPYKQYSKFRYIKVALYTGKDILSNFVIKAILQKSISRSSVRVYIPLVSTLITGFWDAWVQQKALSEVRLRISARVYVLNQLAELEAKDMSQAYVTALLRLIAVRQSYKQECDVNLEYFYDQLYKSKQYQLSDLESVDLLLISVNALTNEEKAELTVMMEYLFYFRRNPTRNEKALLYKLGVLQASKNNPLLC
;
A
#
# COMPACT_ATOMS: atom_id res chain seq x y z
N MET A 1 10.24 -16.32 8.14
CA MET A 1 10.46 -17.39 7.13
C MET A 1 9.28 -17.55 6.17
N ILE A 2 8.02 -17.54 6.65
CA ILE A 2 6.83 -17.65 5.79
C ILE A 2 6.64 -16.40 4.92
N GLU A 3 6.70 -15.20 5.50
CA GLU A 3 6.57 -13.93 4.77
C GLU A 3 7.57 -13.79 3.62
N ALA A 4 8.84 -14.15 3.85
CA ALA A 4 9.87 -14.10 2.81
C ALA A 4 9.59 -15.07 1.64
N LYS A 5 8.99 -16.24 1.91
CA LYS A 5 8.57 -17.19 0.85
C LYS A 5 7.39 -16.64 0.05
N ILE A 6 6.43 -16.03 0.74
CA ILE A 6 5.25 -15.40 0.15
C ILE A 6 5.67 -14.21 -0.74
N GLU A 7 6.56 -13.37 -0.25
CA GLU A 7 7.14 -12.26 -1.02
C GLU A 7 7.89 -12.75 -2.26
N SER A 8 8.76 -13.76 -2.11
CA SER A 8 9.48 -14.35 -3.25
C SER A 8 8.53 -14.92 -4.31
N TRP A 9 7.40 -15.49 -3.89
CA TRP A 9 6.36 -15.95 -4.80
C TRP A 9 5.71 -14.78 -5.56
N GLY A 10 5.35 -13.70 -4.87
CA GLY A 10 4.78 -12.50 -5.50
C GLY A 10 5.76 -11.80 -6.45
N LEU A 11 7.04 -11.71 -6.08
CA LEU A 11 8.11 -11.19 -6.93
C LEU A 11 8.23 -11.95 -8.24
N LYS A 12 8.30 -13.29 -8.18
CA LYS A 12 8.36 -14.14 -9.38
C LYS A 12 7.12 -13.97 -10.27
N ARG A 13 5.95 -13.70 -9.69
CA ARG A 13 4.73 -13.43 -10.45
C ARG A 13 4.81 -12.09 -11.18
N VAL A 14 5.19 -11.01 -10.48
CA VAL A 14 5.37 -9.69 -11.11
C VAL A 14 6.41 -9.77 -12.22
N GLU A 15 7.56 -10.39 -11.97
CA GLU A 15 8.63 -10.55 -12.96
C GLU A 15 8.19 -11.33 -14.21
N ARG A 16 7.36 -12.36 -14.03
CA ARG A 16 6.76 -13.10 -15.14
C ARG A 16 5.87 -12.20 -16.00
N TYR A 17 5.12 -11.29 -15.39
CA TYR A 17 4.20 -10.40 -16.11
C TYR A 17 4.87 -9.18 -16.73
N LEU A 18 6.06 -8.77 -16.28
CA LEU A 18 6.79 -7.64 -16.86
C LEU A 18 6.98 -7.74 -18.39
N PRO A 19 7.53 -8.81 -18.98
CA PRO A 19 7.69 -8.87 -20.44
C PRO A 19 6.36 -8.93 -21.19
N ILE A 20 5.34 -9.54 -20.60
CA ILE A 20 4.02 -9.74 -21.23
C ILE A 20 3.23 -8.42 -21.28
N THR A 21 3.41 -7.57 -20.27
CA THR A 21 2.56 -6.39 -20.07
C THR A 21 3.11 -5.11 -20.72
N GLN A 22 4.29 -5.13 -21.35
CA GLN A 22 4.92 -3.94 -21.96
C GLN A 22 4.02 -3.20 -22.96
N ASN A 23 3.24 -3.94 -23.76
CA ASN A 23 2.37 -3.36 -24.79
C ASN A 23 0.90 -3.36 -24.41
N LEU A 24 0.55 -3.80 -23.20
CA LEU A 24 -0.85 -3.90 -22.78
C LEU A 24 -1.39 -2.56 -22.28
N PHE A 25 -2.59 -2.22 -22.77
CA PHE A 25 -3.40 -1.08 -22.32
C PHE A 25 -2.75 0.30 -22.47
N GLN A 26 -1.75 0.50 -23.32
CA GLN A 26 -0.99 1.77 -23.45
C GLN A 26 -1.87 3.03 -23.60
N THR A 27 -3.06 2.91 -24.18
CA THR A 27 -4.00 4.02 -24.39
C THR A 27 -4.90 4.35 -23.19
N ILE A 28 -4.98 3.47 -22.19
CA ILE A 28 -5.86 3.64 -21.02
C ILE A 28 -5.09 4.35 -19.90
N ASN A 29 -5.64 5.44 -19.36
CA ASN A 29 -5.11 6.14 -18.19
C ASN A 29 -5.00 5.20 -16.96
N ASP A 30 -3.91 5.30 -16.19
CA ASP A 30 -3.65 4.54 -14.95
C ASP A 30 -4.82 4.53 -13.96
N LYS A 31 -5.53 5.66 -13.84
CA LYS A 31 -6.72 5.75 -12.97
C LYS A 31 -7.84 4.84 -13.45
N ARG A 32 -8.10 4.81 -14.76
CA ARG A 32 -9.11 3.94 -15.37
C ARG A 32 -8.71 2.48 -15.32
N LEU A 33 -7.42 2.18 -15.52
CA LEU A 33 -6.87 0.84 -15.36
C LEU A 33 -7.14 0.31 -13.94
N CYS A 34 -6.82 1.09 -12.91
CA CYS A 34 -7.08 0.70 -11.52
C CYS A 34 -8.58 0.52 -11.24
N GLN A 35 -9.44 1.39 -11.76
CA GLN A 35 -10.89 1.26 -11.62
C GLN A 35 -11.41 -0.03 -12.27
N ALA A 36 -10.88 -0.40 -13.45
CA ALA A 36 -11.24 -1.64 -14.11
C ALA A 36 -10.80 -2.87 -13.28
N CYS A 37 -9.59 -2.84 -12.70
CA CYS A 37 -9.11 -3.91 -11.82
C CYS A 37 -9.93 -4.04 -10.53
N VAL A 38 -10.39 -2.92 -9.97
CA VAL A 38 -11.27 -2.88 -8.80
C VAL A 38 -12.65 -3.46 -9.13
N ALA A 39 -13.21 -3.11 -10.29
CA ALA A 39 -14.44 -3.72 -10.78
C ALA A 39 -14.28 -5.22 -11.03
N LEU A 40 -13.15 -5.65 -11.59
CA LEU A 40 -12.86 -7.08 -11.78
C LEU A 40 -12.75 -7.82 -10.43
N SER A 41 -12.15 -7.18 -9.41
CA SER A 41 -12.03 -7.75 -8.06
C SER A 41 -13.40 -7.93 -7.40
N PHE A 42 -14.33 -6.99 -7.62
CA PHE A 42 -15.73 -7.16 -7.23
C PHE A 42 -16.34 -8.43 -7.84
N PHE A 43 -16.17 -8.62 -9.14
CA PHE A 43 -16.74 -9.79 -9.83
C PHE A 43 -16.08 -11.10 -9.39
N ILE A 44 -14.78 -11.10 -9.12
CA ILE A 44 -14.08 -12.28 -8.60
C ILE A 44 -14.73 -12.72 -7.28
N GLY A 45 -14.77 -11.84 -6.29
CA GLY A 45 -15.36 -12.13 -4.97
C GLY A 45 -16.85 -12.48 -5.03
N PHE A 46 -17.60 -11.75 -5.88
CA PHE A 46 -19.01 -12.04 -6.11
C PHE A 46 -19.23 -13.45 -6.68
N ILE A 47 -18.50 -13.82 -7.74
CA ILE A 47 -18.69 -15.10 -8.44
C ILE A 47 -18.26 -16.27 -7.55
N THR A 48 -17.11 -16.18 -6.88
CA THR A 48 -16.63 -17.25 -5.98
C THR A 48 -17.59 -17.47 -4.82
N THR A 49 -18.05 -16.39 -4.17
CA THR A 49 -19.03 -16.47 -3.08
C THR A 49 -20.40 -16.92 -3.58
N PHE A 50 -20.80 -16.54 -4.80
CA PHE A 50 -22.05 -17.00 -5.41
C PHE A 50 -22.06 -18.52 -5.59
N PHE A 51 -20.96 -19.13 -6.04
CA PHE A 51 -20.88 -20.59 -6.16
C PHE A 51 -20.96 -21.31 -4.81
N ILE A 52 -20.34 -20.75 -3.77
CA ILE A 52 -20.45 -21.26 -2.40
C ILE A 52 -21.92 -21.28 -1.95
N VAL A 53 -22.61 -20.14 -2.10
CA VAL A 53 -24.01 -19.98 -1.68
C VAL A 53 -24.95 -20.81 -2.54
N ALA A 54 -24.72 -20.88 -3.84
CA ALA A 54 -25.52 -21.70 -4.75
C ALA A 54 -25.42 -23.19 -4.39
N PHE A 55 -24.24 -23.64 -3.97
CA PHE A 55 -24.04 -25.01 -3.49
C PHE A 55 -24.75 -25.27 -2.15
N GLU A 56 -24.73 -24.31 -1.23
CA GLU A 56 -25.49 -24.38 0.03
C GLU A 56 -27.01 -24.51 -0.24
N ILE A 57 -27.55 -23.67 -1.13
CA ILE A 57 -28.97 -23.73 -1.54
C ILE A 57 -29.29 -25.06 -2.24
N TYR A 58 -28.38 -25.56 -3.08
CA TYR A 58 -28.54 -26.85 -3.76
C TYR A 58 -28.66 -28.01 -2.78
N LEU A 59 -27.81 -28.04 -1.73
CA LEU A 59 -27.89 -29.04 -0.67
C LEU A 59 -29.19 -28.93 0.14
N GLU A 60 -29.64 -27.71 0.44
CA GLU A 60 -30.92 -27.49 1.14
C GLU A 60 -32.12 -27.98 0.31
N LEU A 61 -32.09 -27.76 -1.01
CA LEU A 61 -33.16 -28.17 -1.92
C LEU A 61 -33.28 -29.69 -2.07
N LEU A 62 -32.17 -30.42 -1.97
CA LEU A 62 -32.16 -31.89 -2.02
C LEU A 62 -32.80 -32.55 -0.78
N GLY A 63 -33.16 -31.76 0.25
CA GLY A 63 -33.77 -32.28 1.47
C GLY A 63 -32.84 -33.16 2.30
N GLU A 64 -31.54 -33.17 2.00
CA GLU A 64 -30.55 -33.85 2.80
C GLU A 64 -30.37 -33.12 4.14
N ASN A 65 -30.12 -33.86 5.22
CA ASN A 65 -29.73 -33.24 6.48
C ASN A 65 -28.42 -32.47 6.27
N TRP A 66 -28.50 -31.14 6.19
CA TRP A 66 -27.33 -30.26 6.02
C TRP A 66 -26.28 -30.44 7.14
N LEU A 67 -26.73 -30.89 8.33
CA LEU A 67 -25.91 -31.24 9.49
C LEU A 67 -25.24 -32.61 9.40
N ALA A 68 -25.55 -33.42 8.39
CA ALA A 68 -24.84 -34.67 8.16
C ALA A 68 -23.36 -34.38 7.92
N LEU A 69 -22.49 -35.13 8.59
CA LEU A 69 -21.04 -34.93 8.55
C LEU A 69 -20.50 -34.94 7.11
N ASP A 70 -21.06 -35.78 6.24
CA ASP A 70 -20.70 -35.85 4.82
C ASP A 70 -20.97 -34.55 4.06
N ASN A 71 -22.09 -33.87 4.36
CA ASN A 71 -22.45 -32.61 3.70
C ASN A 71 -21.67 -31.43 4.26
N LEU A 72 -21.37 -31.43 5.56
CA LEU A 72 -20.46 -30.46 6.16
C LEU A 72 -19.05 -30.57 5.58
N ILE A 73 -18.55 -31.79 5.32
CA ILE A 73 -17.25 -32.00 4.67
C ILE A 73 -17.27 -31.48 3.23
N LYS A 74 -18.30 -31.82 2.43
CA LYS A 74 -18.45 -31.30 1.05
C LYS A 74 -18.47 -29.77 1.03
N LEU A 75 -19.27 -29.15 1.90
CA LEU A 75 -19.38 -27.69 2.03
C LEU A 75 -18.06 -27.07 2.47
N GLY A 76 -17.36 -27.67 3.43
CA GLY A 76 -16.04 -27.24 3.89
C GLY A 76 -14.99 -27.28 2.78
N LEU A 77 -14.96 -28.34 1.98
CA LEU A 77 -14.03 -28.49 0.85
C LEU A 77 -14.30 -27.46 -0.25
N ILE A 78 -15.57 -27.24 -0.61
CA ILE A 78 -15.97 -26.25 -1.61
C ILE A 78 -15.63 -24.83 -1.13
N ASN A 79 -15.94 -24.51 0.13
CA ASN A 79 -15.56 -23.24 0.74
C ASN A 79 -14.04 -23.02 0.68
N LEU A 80 -13.26 -23.99 1.13
CA LEU A 80 -11.80 -23.89 1.12
C LEU A 80 -11.26 -23.67 -0.30
N PHE A 81 -11.79 -24.41 -1.27
CA PHE A 81 -11.39 -24.30 -2.67
C PHE A 81 -11.72 -22.92 -3.24
N PHE A 82 -12.95 -22.43 -3.10
CA PHE A 82 -13.38 -21.16 -3.67
C PHE A 82 -12.74 -19.95 -2.97
N ILE A 83 -12.53 -20.00 -1.65
CA ILE A 83 -11.78 -18.95 -0.93
C ILE A 83 -10.32 -18.94 -1.40
N GLY A 84 -9.70 -20.12 -1.57
CA GLY A 84 -8.34 -20.22 -2.09
C GLY A 84 -8.23 -19.68 -3.52
N LEU A 85 -9.21 -19.99 -4.37
CA LEU A 85 -9.31 -19.49 -5.74
C LEU A 85 -9.51 -17.97 -5.79
N GLU A 86 -10.40 -17.43 -4.96
CA GLU A 86 -10.67 -16.00 -4.82
C GLU A 86 -9.41 -15.23 -4.47
N LEU A 87 -8.74 -15.61 -3.38
CA LEU A 87 -7.49 -14.98 -2.94
C LEU A 87 -6.41 -15.07 -4.03
N PHE A 88 -6.29 -16.23 -4.68
CA PHE A 88 -5.34 -16.41 -5.78
C PHE A 88 -5.61 -15.45 -6.94
N LEU A 89 -6.87 -15.37 -7.41
CA LEU A 89 -7.25 -14.50 -8.51
C LEU A 89 -7.08 -13.02 -8.17
N LEU A 90 -7.42 -12.60 -6.95
CA LEU A 90 -7.24 -11.22 -6.49
C LEU A 90 -5.76 -10.81 -6.50
N PHE A 91 -4.87 -11.68 -5.99
CA PHE A 91 -3.43 -11.43 -6.04
C PHE A 91 -2.89 -11.40 -7.47
N GLU A 92 -3.34 -12.32 -8.34
CA GLU A 92 -2.94 -12.31 -9.75
C GLU A 92 -3.32 -11.00 -10.45
N VAL A 93 -4.55 -10.52 -10.26
CA VAL A 93 -4.98 -9.20 -10.77
C VAL A 93 -4.09 -8.10 -10.21
N GLY A 94 -3.81 -8.09 -8.91
CA GLY A 94 -2.94 -7.11 -8.26
C GLY A 94 -1.52 -7.09 -8.85
N PHE A 95 -0.92 -8.25 -9.08
CA PHE A 95 0.43 -8.36 -9.65
C PHE A 95 0.47 -7.96 -11.12
N ILE A 96 -0.52 -8.34 -11.93
CA ILE A 96 -0.61 -7.93 -13.33
C ILE A 96 -0.72 -6.40 -13.42
N THR A 97 -1.60 -5.78 -12.64
CA THR A 97 -1.74 -4.32 -12.62
C THR A 97 -0.45 -3.64 -12.17
N THR A 98 0.22 -4.19 -11.16
CA THR A 98 1.51 -3.68 -10.69
C THR A 98 2.58 -3.78 -11.77
N ALA A 99 2.66 -4.89 -12.51
CA ALA A 99 3.57 -5.04 -13.64
C ALA A 99 3.29 -4.03 -14.76
N ILE A 100 2.02 -3.78 -15.09
CA ILE A 100 1.65 -2.74 -16.07
C ILE A 100 2.09 -1.36 -15.60
N LEU A 101 1.82 -1.00 -14.34
CA LEU A 101 2.20 0.30 -13.78
C LEU A 101 3.73 0.46 -13.71
N ILE A 102 4.45 -0.60 -13.33
CA ILE A 102 5.91 -0.63 -13.37
C ILE A 102 6.39 -0.39 -14.79
N ASN A 103 5.89 -1.12 -15.80
CA ASN A 103 6.34 -0.95 -17.19
C ASN A 103 6.10 0.46 -17.73
N ARG A 104 4.96 1.07 -17.39
CA ARG A 104 4.67 2.47 -17.78
C ARG A 104 5.63 3.45 -17.14
N ALA A 105 5.91 3.29 -15.85
CA ALA A 105 6.89 4.12 -15.16
C ALA A 105 8.35 3.79 -15.57
N SER A 106 8.61 2.54 -15.98
CA SER A 106 9.93 2.02 -16.36
C SER A 106 10.34 2.39 -17.77
N ALA A 107 9.43 2.94 -18.58
CA ALA A 107 9.76 3.49 -19.89
C ALA A 107 10.87 4.56 -19.83
N GLN A 108 11.12 5.14 -18.64
CA GLN A 108 12.19 6.10 -18.37
C GLN A 108 13.17 5.67 -17.25
N TYR A 109 12.82 4.69 -16.39
CA TYR A 109 13.54 4.43 -15.14
C TYR A 109 13.68 2.94 -14.77
N GLN A 110 14.87 2.50 -14.33
CA GLN A 110 15.05 1.13 -13.81
C GLN A 110 14.57 0.99 -12.36
N PHE A 111 13.64 0.06 -12.14
CA PHE A 111 13.17 -0.32 -10.80
C PHE A 111 14.04 -1.47 -10.25
N CYS A 112 14.70 -1.23 -9.11
CA CYS A 112 15.50 -2.24 -8.44
C CYS A 112 14.62 -3.31 -7.75
N ASP A 113 15.21 -4.46 -7.43
CA ASP A 113 14.46 -5.58 -6.84
C ASP A 113 13.88 -5.24 -5.45
N LYS A 114 14.55 -4.40 -4.66
CA LYS A 114 13.99 -3.86 -3.40
C LYS A 114 12.68 -3.10 -3.63
N MET A 115 12.61 -2.32 -4.71
CA MET A 115 11.41 -1.55 -5.04
C MET A 115 10.29 -2.49 -5.53
N LYS A 116 10.60 -3.48 -6.37
CA LYS A 116 9.63 -4.51 -6.76
C LYS A 116 9.09 -5.26 -5.54
N ALA A 117 9.94 -5.60 -4.58
CA ALA A 117 9.56 -6.29 -3.35
C ALA A 117 8.62 -5.43 -2.50
N SER A 118 8.92 -4.13 -2.35
CA SER A 118 8.03 -3.17 -1.70
C SER A 118 6.66 -3.11 -2.40
N LEU A 119 6.60 -3.07 -3.73
CA LEU A 119 5.33 -3.06 -4.47
C LEU A 119 4.54 -4.37 -4.28
N VAL A 120 5.21 -5.51 -4.29
CA VAL A 120 4.59 -6.82 -4.00
C VAL A 120 4.03 -6.84 -2.57
N ARG A 121 4.77 -6.34 -1.59
CA ARG A 121 4.27 -6.22 -0.21
C ARG A 121 3.02 -5.34 -0.12
N ALA A 122 2.96 -4.24 -0.87
CA ALA A 122 1.77 -3.40 -0.92
C ALA A 122 0.54 -4.14 -1.49
N VAL A 123 0.71 -4.92 -2.56
CA VAL A 123 -0.37 -5.76 -3.14
C VAL A 123 -0.85 -6.81 -2.15
N MET A 124 0.08 -7.41 -1.41
CA MET A 124 -0.19 -8.48 -0.46
C MET A 124 -0.56 -7.97 0.95
N GLU A 125 -0.66 -6.65 1.13
CA GLU A 125 -0.83 -5.98 2.42
C GLU A 125 0.17 -6.44 3.51
N LEU A 126 1.39 -6.80 3.11
CA LEU A 126 2.48 -7.18 4.00
C LEU A 126 3.17 -5.93 4.56
N SER A 127 3.65 -6.02 5.81
CA SER A 127 4.43 -4.95 6.43
C SER A 127 5.81 -4.78 5.77
N GLU A 128 6.26 -3.54 5.65
CA GLU A 128 7.63 -3.20 5.26
C GLU A 128 8.63 -3.71 6.32
N PRO A 129 9.88 -4.03 5.92
CA PRO A 129 10.86 -4.52 6.86
C PRO A 129 11.24 -3.37 7.80
N THR A 130 11.44 -3.71 9.06
CA THR A 130 11.73 -2.74 10.13
C THR A 130 13.22 -2.51 10.33
N ASP A 131 14.07 -3.09 9.47
CA ASP A 131 15.52 -3.08 9.64
C ASP A 131 16.05 -1.64 9.57
N ASN A 132 16.92 -1.30 10.53
CA ASN A 132 17.54 0.01 10.62
C ASN A 132 18.51 0.20 9.45
N ILE A 133 18.12 1.03 8.49
CA ILE A 133 19.01 1.41 7.39
C ILE A 133 19.70 2.72 7.78
N HIS A 134 21.03 2.74 7.74
CA HIS A 134 21.90 3.88 8.13
C HIS A 134 21.82 4.32 9.61
N GLY A 135 21.43 3.42 10.52
CA GLY A 135 21.32 3.75 11.95
C GLY A 135 20.12 4.65 12.30
N ILE A 136 19.26 4.94 11.32
CA ILE A 136 17.98 5.62 11.53
C ILE A 136 17.05 4.63 12.20
N LYS A 137 16.57 4.95 13.40
CA LYS A 137 15.59 4.19 14.17
C LYS A 137 14.20 4.71 13.84
N PRO A 138 13.38 4.00 13.03
CA PRO A 138 12.04 4.45 12.66
C PRO A 138 11.07 4.62 13.85
N TYR A 139 11.47 4.19 15.05
CA TYR A 139 10.61 4.00 16.21
C TYR A 139 11.00 4.84 17.43
N LYS A 140 11.91 5.82 17.32
CA LYS A 140 12.37 6.60 18.47
C LYS A 140 11.23 7.36 19.18
N GLN A 141 10.11 7.62 18.50
CA GLN A 141 9.04 8.51 18.99
C GLN A 141 7.73 7.87 19.51
N TYR A 142 7.52 6.53 19.57
CA TYR A 142 6.21 5.98 19.99
C TYR A 142 6.18 4.68 20.84
N SER A 143 5.09 4.57 21.63
CA SER A 143 4.80 3.66 22.76
C SER A 143 4.39 2.20 22.43
N LYS A 144 4.62 1.29 23.39
CA LYS A 144 4.54 -0.20 23.37
C LYS A 144 3.19 -0.85 22.94
N PHE A 145 2.12 -0.08 22.69
CA PHE A 145 0.76 -0.61 22.43
C PHE A 145 0.38 -0.75 20.94
N ARG A 146 1.34 -0.64 20.00
CA ARG A 146 1.07 -0.61 18.54
C ARG A 146 0.71 -1.98 17.94
N TYR A 147 1.32 -3.08 18.40
CA TYR A 147 1.02 -4.43 17.88
C TYR A 147 -0.45 -4.80 18.06
N ILE A 148 -1.07 -4.35 19.16
CA ILE A 148 -2.49 -4.53 19.44
C ILE A 148 -3.36 -3.71 18.48
N LYS A 149 -2.94 -2.49 18.08
CA LYS A 149 -3.69 -1.66 17.11
C LYS A 149 -3.63 -2.19 15.68
N VAL A 150 -2.46 -2.66 15.23
CA VAL A 150 -2.31 -3.24 13.89
C VAL A 150 -3.07 -4.56 13.80
N ALA A 151 -2.98 -5.42 14.82
CA ALA A 151 -3.77 -6.64 14.91
C ALA A 151 -5.28 -6.36 14.99
N LEU A 152 -5.71 -5.33 15.73
CA LEU A 152 -7.11 -4.90 15.79
C LEU A 152 -7.58 -4.27 14.48
N TYR A 153 -6.72 -3.64 13.67
CA TYR A 153 -7.13 -3.05 12.39
C TYR A 153 -7.31 -4.11 11.31
N THR A 154 -6.36 -5.05 11.18
CA THR A 154 -6.46 -6.17 10.23
C THR A 154 -7.50 -7.21 10.67
N GLY A 155 -7.68 -7.42 11.97
CA GLY A 155 -8.68 -8.35 12.51
C GLY A 155 -10.10 -7.82 12.51
N LYS A 156 -10.29 -6.50 12.67
CA LYS A 156 -11.63 -5.89 12.71
C LYS A 156 -12.38 -6.03 11.40
N ASP A 157 -11.68 -5.97 10.28
CA ASP A 157 -12.27 -6.04 8.94
C ASP A 157 -12.89 -7.42 8.65
N ILE A 158 -12.20 -8.50 9.03
CA ILE A 158 -12.71 -9.88 8.92
C ILE A 158 -13.84 -10.13 9.94
N LEU A 159 -13.67 -9.65 11.17
CA LEU A 159 -14.64 -9.87 12.24
C LEU A 159 -15.93 -9.06 12.06
N SER A 160 -15.86 -7.85 11.49
CA SER A 160 -17.03 -7.01 11.24
C SER A 160 -17.94 -7.61 10.16
N ASN A 161 -17.37 -8.22 9.12
CA ASN A 161 -18.16 -8.90 8.09
C ASN A 161 -18.87 -10.14 8.63
N PHE A 162 -18.21 -10.90 9.52
CA PHE A 162 -18.84 -12.05 10.16
C PHE A 162 -19.97 -11.63 11.12
N VAL A 163 -19.76 -10.55 11.88
CA VAL A 163 -20.76 -10.00 12.81
C VAL A 163 -21.95 -9.39 12.07
N ILE A 164 -21.72 -8.68 10.95
CA ILE A 164 -22.81 -8.12 10.12
C ILE A 164 -23.63 -9.26 9.50
N LYS A 165 -23.00 -10.32 8.97
CA LYS A 165 -23.72 -11.51 8.48
C LYS A 165 -24.55 -12.16 9.59
N ALA A 166 -23.97 -12.34 10.79
CA ALA A 166 -24.67 -12.91 11.94
C ALA A 166 -25.87 -12.06 12.41
N ILE A 167 -25.74 -10.72 12.39
CA ILE A 167 -26.82 -9.80 12.78
C ILE A 167 -27.94 -9.79 11.74
N LEU A 168 -27.61 -9.77 10.44
CA LEU A 168 -28.59 -9.82 9.34
C LEU A 168 -29.38 -11.15 9.35
N GLN A 169 -28.68 -12.26 9.59
CA GLN A 169 -29.29 -13.59 9.64
C GLN A 169 -30.18 -13.78 10.88
N LYS A 170 -29.85 -13.11 11.99
CA LYS A 170 -30.62 -13.18 13.24
C LYS A 170 -31.82 -12.22 13.30
N SER A 171 -31.78 -11.09 12.59
CA SER A 171 -32.79 -10.03 12.69
C SER A 171 -34.00 -10.21 11.78
N ILE A 172 -33.93 -11.08 10.77
CA ILE A 172 -34.99 -11.23 9.76
C ILE A 172 -35.61 -12.63 9.86
N SER A 173 -36.59 -12.76 10.76
CA SER A 173 -37.28 -14.03 11.07
C SER A 173 -38.39 -14.42 10.08
N ARG A 174 -38.57 -13.71 8.96
CA ARG A 174 -39.62 -14.02 7.96
C ARG A 174 -39.07 -14.98 6.91
N SER A 175 -39.64 -16.19 6.86
CA SER A 175 -39.23 -17.34 6.04
C SER A 175 -38.92 -17.01 4.57
N SER A 176 -39.62 -16.05 3.96
CA SER A 176 -39.43 -15.68 2.56
C SER A 176 -38.16 -14.84 2.29
N VAL A 177 -37.63 -14.15 3.31
CA VAL A 177 -36.42 -13.31 3.15
C VAL A 177 -35.14 -14.11 3.36
N ARG A 178 -35.22 -15.28 4.02
CA ARG A 178 -34.06 -16.13 4.33
C ARG A 178 -33.27 -16.54 3.09
N VAL A 179 -33.92 -16.76 1.95
CA VAL A 179 -33.28 -17.13 0.67
C VAL A 179 -32.47 -15.97 0.06
N TYR A 180 -32.86 -14.72 0.33
CA TYR A 180 -32.17 -13.55 -0.21
C TYR A 180 -30.95 -13.12 0.62
N ILE A 181 -30.89 -13.50 1.91
CA ILE A 181 -29.79 -13.11 2.80
C ILE A 181 -28.42 -13.62 2.30
N PRO A 182 -28.27 -14.89 1.89
CA PRO A 182 -27.02 -15.37 1.31
C PRO A 182 -26.59 -14.62 0.04
N LEU A 183 -27.56 -14.22 -0.82
CA LEU A 183 -27.30 -13.45 -2.04
C LEU A 183 -26.85 -12.00 -1.74
N VAL A 184 -27.39 -11.37 -0.70
CA VAL A 184 -26.90 -10.05 -0.26
C VAL A 184 -25.49 -10.17 0.31
N SER A 185 -25.21 -11.25 1.03
CA SER A 185 -23.86 -11.55 1.55
C SER A 185 -22.81 -11.68 0.43
N THR A 186 -23.17 -12.24 -0.74
CA THR A 186 -22.23 -12.34 -1.87
C THR A 186 -21.88 -10.98 -2.46
N LEU A 187 -22.87 -10.08 -2.58
CA LEU A 187 -22.64 -8.70 -3.01
C LEU A 187 -21.73 -7.94 -2.03
N ILE A 188 -21.98 -8.08 -0.73
CA ILE A 188 -21.13 -7.45 0.31
C ILE A 188 -19.70 -7.94 0.20
N THR A 189 -19.49 -9.23 -0.07
CA THR A 189 -18.15 -9.82 -0.21
C THR A 189 -17.43 -9.25 -1.43
N GLY A 190 -18.08 -9.18 -2.60
CA GLY A 190 -17.50 -8.52 -3.78
C GLY A 190 -17.16 -7.05 -3.53
N PHE A 191 -18.01 -6.29 -2.83
CA PHE A 191 -17.71 -4.89 -2.48
C PHE A 191 -16.50 -4.76 -1.57
N TRP A 192 -16.35 -5.70 -0.64
CA TRP A 192 -15.20 -5.76 0.25
C TRP A 192 -13.89 -5.97 -0.53
N ASP A 193 -13.85 -6.95 -1.43
CA ASP A 193 -12.66 -7.25 -2.22
C ASP A 193 -12.28 -6.09 -3.14
N ALA A 194 -13.27 -5.45 -3.75
CA ALA A 194 -13.06 -4.23 -4.53
C ALA A 194 -12.46 -3.09 -3.68
N TRP A 195 -12.93 -2.91 -2.44
CA TRP A 195 -12.42 -1.90 -1.53
C TRP A 195 -10.97 -2.17 -1.11
N VAL A 196 -10.66 -3.42 -0.73
CA VAL A 196 -9.29 -3.85 -0.40
C VAL A 196 -8.37 -3.66 -1.59
N GLN A 197 -8.79 -4.10 -2.79
CA GLN A 197 -7.99 -3.92 -4.01
C GLN A 197 -7.75 -2.44 -4.34
N GLN A 198 -8.77 -1.58 -4.18
CA GLN A 198 -8.63 -0.14 -4.41
C GLN A 198 -7.61 0.48 -3.46
N LYS A 199 -7.55 0.02 -2.22
CA LYS A 199 -6.56 0.46 -1.23
C LYS A 199 -5.16 -0.03 -1.63
N ALA A 200 -4.98 -1.32 -1.91
CA ALA A 200 -3.70 -1.89 -2.33
C ALA A 200 -3.14 -1.22 -3.60
N LEU A 201 -3.94 -1.10 -4.66
CA LEU A 201 -3.50 -0.48 -5.93
C LEU A 201 -3.19 1.00 -5.78
N SER A 202 -3.91 1.72 -4.93
CA SER A 202 -3.59 3.13 -4.68
C SER A 202 -2.25 3.31 -3.96
N GLU A 203 -1.86 2.35 -3.12
CA GLU A 203 -0.59 2.37 -2.41
C GLU A 203 0.55 2.01 -3.37
N VAL A 204 0.37 1.01 -4.23
CA VAL A 204 1.27 0.70 -5.35
C VAL A 204 1.50 1.95 -6.20
N ARG A 205 0.42 2.62 -6.63
CA ARG A 205 0.51 3.87 -7.40
C ARG A 205 1.30 4.95 -6.66
N LEU A 206 0.99 5.18 -5.39
CA LEU A 206 1.68 6.17 -4.57
C LEU A 206 3.19 5.87 -4.49
N ARG A 207 3.57 4.61 -4.27
CA ARG A 207 4.98 4.17 -4.20
C ARG A 207 5.69 4.36 -5.55
N ILE A 208 5.02 4.07 -6.66
CA ILE A 208 5.56 4.31 -8.01
C ILE A 208 5.72 5.81 -8.28
N SER A 209 4.70 6.63 -8.00
CA SER A 209 4.78 8.09 -8.15
C SER A 209 5.90 8.69 -7.31
N ALA A 210 6.04 8.24 -6.06
CA ALA A 210 7.13 8.66 -5.17
C ALA A 210 8.50 8.29 -5.74
N ARG A 211 8.65 7.10 -6.34
CA ARG A 211 9.88 6.68 -7.01
C ARG A 211 10.24 7.59 -8.18
N VAL A 212 9.27 7.88 -9.05
CA VAL A 212 9.45 8.77 -10.21
C VAL A 212 9.84 10.17 -9.74
N TYR A 213 9.18 10.69 -8.70
CA TYR A 213 9.54 11.98 -8.10
C TYR A 213 10.98 12.00 -7.59
N VAL A 214 11.40 11.01 -6.80
CA VAL A 214 12.79 10.91 -6.30
C VAL A 214 13.80 10.89 -7.44
N LEU A 215 13.52 10.15 -8.53
CA LEU A 215 14.43 10.06 -9.67
C LEU A 215 14.53 11.38 -10.43
N ASN A 216 13.42 12.07 -10.66
CA ASN A 216 13.42 13.40 -11.28
C ASN A 216 14.20 14.41 -10.42
N GLN A 217 13.98 14.40 -9.11
CA GLN A 217 14.67 15.28 -8.17
C GLN A 217 16.17 14.97 -8.12
N LEU A 218 16.57 13.70 -8.11
CA LEU A 218 17.99 13.34 -8.17
C LEU A 218 18.66 13.84 -9.45
N ALA A 219 18.00 13.72 -10.61
CA ALA A 219 18.53 14.22 -11.87
C ALA A 219 18.70 15.75 -11.87
N GLU A 220 17.73 16.48 -11.31
CA GLU A 220 17.82 17.94 -11.14
C GLU A 220 18.96 18.34 -10.19
N LEU A 221 19.11 17.62 -9.08
CA LEU A 221 20.13 17.89 -8.06
C LEU A 221 21.55 17.53 -8.52
N GLU A 222 21.72 16.52 -9.36
CA GLU A 222 23.00 16.16 -9.98
C GLU A 222 23.49 17.23 -10.97
N ALA A 223 22.56 17.91 -11.65
CA ALA A 223 22.88 18.98 -12.60
C ALA A 223 23.25 20.31 -11.93
N LYS A 224 23.04 20.45 -10.62
CA LYS A 224 23.17 21.71 -9.88
C LYS A 224 24.32 21.67 -8.87
N ASP A 225 25.07 22.76 -8.80
CA ASP A 225 26.05 22.98 -7.73
C ASP A 225 25.33 23.30 -6.42
N MET A 226 25.15 22.27 -5.59
CA MET A 226 24.53 22.39 -4.28
C MET A 226 25.53 22.76 -3.19
N SER A 227 25.16 23.72 -2.32
CA SER A 227 25.91 24.03 -1.11
C SER A 227 25.91 22.86 -0.12
N GLN A 228 26.95 22.77 0.71
CA GLN A 228 27.05 21.73 1.74
C GLN A 228 25.92 21.86 2.79
N ALA A 229 25.50 23.10 3.08
CA ALA A 229 24.39 23.37 4.00
C ALA A 229 23.07 22.79 3.46
N TYR A 230 22.82 22.95 2.16
CA TYR A 230 21.63 22.42 1.49
C TYR A 230 21.57 20.89 1.51
N VAL A 231 22.66 20.22 1.14
CA VAL A 231 22.72 18.74 1.16
C VAL A 231 22.54 18.21 2.58
N THR A 232 23.12 18.88 3.58
CA THR A 232 22.94 18.52 4.99
C THR A 232 21.49 18.67 5.45
N ALA A 233 20.83 19.77 5.09
CA ALA A 233 19.42 19.99 5.40
C ALA A 233 18.52 18.94 4.74
N LEU A 234 18.79 18.59 3.48
CA LEU A 234 18.05 17.58 2.72
C LEU A 234 18.23 16.16 3.31
N LEU A 235 19.46 15.75 3.65
CA LEU A 235 19.73 14.46 4.27
C LEU A 235 19.04 14.33 5.64
N ARG A 236 19.07 15.39 6.47
CA ARG A 236 18.35 15.45 7.75
C ARG A 236 16.84 15.40 7.54
N LEU A 237 16.33 16.10 6.54
CA LEU A 237 14.92 16.09 6.20
C LEU A 237 14.43 14.67 5.85
N ILE A 238 15.16 13.97 4.99
CA ILE A 238 14.83 12.58 4.61
C ILE A 238 14.87 11.66 5.83
N ALA A 239 15.90 11.79 6.67
CA ALA A 239 16.04 10.97 7.88
C ALA A 239 14.94 11.23 8.92
N VAL A 240 14.61 12.50 9.18
CA VAL A 240 13.48 12.89 10.04
C VAL A 240 12.17 12.34 9.46
N ARG A 241 11.95 12.50 8.15
CA ARG A 241 10.76 11.99 7.46
C ARG A 241 10.64 10.47 7.57
N GLN A 242 11.73 9.72 7.41
CA GLN A 242 11.79 8.27 7.58
C GLN A 242 11.44 7.87 9.02
N SER A 243 12.00 8.58 10.01
CA SER A 243 11.69 8.38 11.43
C SER A 243 10.20 8.60 11.74
N TYR A 244 9.57 9.61 11.13
CA TYR A 244 8.13 9.85 11.25
C TYR A 244 7.25 8.82 10.52
N LYS A 245 7.75 8.19 9.45
CA LYS A 245 6.97 7.20 8.69
C LYS A 245 6.78 5.90 9.48
N GLN A 246 7.75 5.54 10.33
CA GLN A 246 7.74 4.35 11.19
C GLN A 246 7.75 3.01 10.44
N GLU A 247 8.09 3.04 9.16
CA GLU A 247 8.27 1.94 8.21
C GLU A 247 9.37 2.38 7.25
N CYS A 248 10.21 1.45 6.81
CA CYS A 248 11.26 1.78 5.85
C CYS A 248 10.64 2.05 4.48
N ASP A 249 10.64 3.32 4.05
CA ASP A 249 10.28 3.67 2.67
C ASP A 249 11.47 3.45 1.75
N VAL A 250 11.36 2.47 0.85
CA VAL A 250 12.38 2.16 -0.14
C VAL A 250 12.70 3.37 -1.04
N ASN A 251 11.75 4.27 -1.27
CA ASN A 251 11.99 5.48 -2.04
C ASN A 251 12.83 6.50 -1.27
N LEU A 252 12.57 6.69 0.03
CA LEU A 252 13.35 7.59 0.87
C LEU A 252 14.74 7.03 1.15
N GLU A 253 14.86 5.72 1.36
CA GLU A 253 16.14 5.02 1.46
C GLU A 253 16.98 5.25 0.20
N TYR A 254 16.40 4.99 -0.98
CA TYR A 254 17.10 5.22 -2.23
C TYR A 254 17.50 6.68 -2.43
N PHE A 255 16.62 7.62 -2.06
CA PHE A 255 16.93 9.04 -2.16
C PHE A 255 18.13 9.40 -1.28
N TYR A 256 18.12 8.92 -0.03
CA TYR A 256 19.21 9.09 0.92
C TYR A 256 20.52 8.49 0.40
N ASP A 257 20.49 7.25 -0.07
CA ASP A 257 21.66 6.52 -0.57
C ASP A 257 22.34 7.24 -1.73
N GLN A 258 21.56 7.74 -2.70
CA GLN A 258 22.13 8.42 -3.86
C GLN A 258 22.74 9.78 -3.50
N LEU A 259 22.09 10.54 -2.61
CA LEU A 259 22.65 11.79 -2.09
C LEU A 259 23.90 11.56 -1.23
N TYR A 260 23.92 10.50 -0.43
CA TYR A 260 25.05 10.16 0.41
C TYR A 260 26.26 9.67 -0.41
N LYS A 261 26.01 8.87 -1.45
CA LYS A 261 27.05 8.40 -2.38
C LYS A 261 27.68 9.55 -3.16
N SER A 262 26.86 10.48 -3.64
CA SER A 262 27.36 11.62 -4.42
C SER A 262 28.20 12.56 -3.57
N LYS A 263 27.85 12.76 -2.29
CA LYS A 263 28.61 13.61 -1.37
C LYS A 263 28.75 12.96 0.01
N GLN A 264 29.93 12.37 0.25
CA GLN A 264 30.25 11.67 1.50
C GLN A 264 30.39 12.63 2.69
N TYR A 265 29.30 12.89 3.41
CA TYR A 265 29.30 13.69 4.63
C TYR A 265 29.10 12.82 5.87
N GLN A 266 30.00 12.93 6.86
CA GLN A 266 29.76 12.33 8.17
C GLN A 266 28.79 13.22 8.96
N LEU A 267 27.54 12.77 9.08
CA LEU A 267 26.50 13.45 9.84
C LEU A 267 26.23 12.71 11.15
N SER A 268 26.38 13.40 12.27
CA SER A 268 25.94 12.94 13.59
C SER A 268 24.48 13.35 13.84
N ASP A 269 23.69 12.43 14.43
CA ASP A 269 22.30 12.64 14.85
C ASP A 269 21.35 13.14 13.73
N LEU A 270 21.19 12.31 12.70
CA LEU A 270 20.37 12.58 11.51
C LEU A 270 18.87 12.77 11.79
N GLU A 271 18.36 12.21 12.90
CA GLU A 271 16.92 12.19 13.22
C GLU A 271 16.44 13.41 14.03
N SER A 272 17.34 14.28 14.46
CA SER A 272 16.98 15.40 15.33
C SER A 272 16.22 16.49 14.57
N VAL A 273 14.98 16.72 14.98
CA VAL A 273 14.12 17.80 14.46
C VAL A 273 14.76 19.17 14.73
N ASP A 274 15.44 19.34 15.86
CA ASP A 274 16.07 20.61 16.20
C ASP A 274 17.27 20.89 15.29
N LEU A 275 18.09 19.87 15.00
CA LEU A 275 19.19 19.99 14.04
C LEU A 275 18.69 20.22 12.61
N LEU A 276 17.53 19.64 12.24
CA LEU A 276 16.88 19.95 10.97
C LEU A 276 16.50 21.44 10.90
N LEU A 277 15.85 21.98 11.93
CA LEU A 277 15.46 23.39 11.98
C LEU A 277 16.67 24.33 11.88
N ILE A 278 17.75 24.02 12.59
CA ILE A 278 19.01 24.78 12.50
C ILE A 278 19.57 24.75 11.07
N SER A 279 19.55 23.57 10.43
CA SER A 279 20.06 23.42 9.05
C SER A 279 19.23 24.21 8.04
N VAL A 280 17.90 24.18 8.17
CA VAL A 280 16.97 24.90 7.30
C VAL A 280 17.12 26.42 7.46
N ASN A 281 17.36 26.89 8.69
CA ASN A 281 17.57 28.31 8.97
C ASN A 281 18.92 28.83 8.48
N ALA A 282 19.89 27.96 8.25
CA ALA A 282 21.19 28.31 7.69
C ALA A 282 21.21 28.41 6.15
N LEU A 283 20.10 28.09 5.49
CA LEU A 283 19.97 28.14 4.03
C LEU A 283 19.71 29.56 3.51
N THR A 284 20.10 29.80 2.26
CA THR A 284 19.66 30.99 1.53
C THR A 284 18.15 30.95 1.28
N ASN A 285 17.54 32.10 0.98
CA ASN A 285 16.09 32.17 0.72
C ASN A 285 15.66 31.31 -0.49
N GLU A 286 16.51 31.21 -1.52
CA GLU A 286 16.25 30.38 -2.70
C GLU A 286 16.30 28.88 -2.36
N GLU A 287 17.37 28.44 -1.70
CA GLU A 287 17.51 27.05 -1.24
C GLU A 287 16.39 26.66 -0.26
N LYS A 288 15.98 27.59 0.61
CA LYS A 288 14.89 27.36 1.56
C LYS A 288 13.55 27.21 0.85
N ALA A 289 13.28 28.00 -0.19
CA ALA A 289 12.06 27.89 -0.99
C ALA A 289 12.01 26.54 -1.72
N GLU A 290 13.12 26.13 -2.33
CA GLU A 290 13.24 24.83 -3.02
C GLU A 290 13.05 23.65 -2.05
N LEU A 291 13.74 23.68 -0.90
CA LEU A 291 13.59 22.65 0.13
C LEU A 291 12.17 22.60 0.67
N THR A 292 11.47 23.74 0.76
CA THR A 292 10.09 23.81 1.22
C THR A 292 9.14 23.08 0.28
N VAL A 293 9.34 23.23 -1.03
CA VAL A 293 8.59 22.47 -2.05
C VAL A 293 8.88 20.98 -1.89
N MET A 294 10.16 20.57 -1.82
CA MET A 294 10.50 19.16 -1.61
C MET A 294 9.94 18.59 -0.30
N MET A 295 9.96 19.38 0.78
CA MET A 295 9.36 19.01 2.06
C MET A 295 7.89 18.67 1.88
N GLU A 296 7.12 19.49 1.20
CA GLU A 296 5.72 19.19 0.95
C GLU A 296 5.56 17.81 0.27
N TYR A 297 6.23 17.59 -0.85
CA TYR A 297 6.15 16.32 -1.60
C TYR A 297 6.59 15.10 -0.78
N LEU A 298 7.72 15.18 -0.07
CA LEU A 298 8.24 14.08 0.74
C LEU A 298 7.30 13.69 1.88
N PHE A 299 6.62 14.67 2.49
CA PHE A 299 5.62 14.38 3.52
C PHE A 299 4.33 13.77 2.93
N TYR A 300 4.02 14.05 1.66
CA TYR A 300 2.94 13.43 0.88
C TYR A 300 3.29 12.08 0.23
N PHE A 301 4.45 11.48 0.51
CA PHE A 301 4.74 10.04 0.23
C PHE A 301 3.84 9.08 1.04
N ARG A 302 2.86 9.63 1.75
CA ARG A 302 1.73 8.95 2.38
C ARG A 302 0.45 9.67 1.92
N ARG A 303 -0.67 8.94 1.85
CA ARG A 303 -1.99 9.53 1.54
C ARG A 303 -2.28 10.80 2.35
N ASN A 304 -1.99 10.82 3.65
CA ASN A 304 -2.18 11.97 4.53
C ASN A 304 -1.05 12.08 5.58
N PRO A 305 -0.56 13.30 5.90
CA PRO A 305 0.37 13.51 7.00
C PRO A 305 -0.31 13.32 8.37
N THR A 306 0.41 12.71 9.30
CA THR A 306 0.03 12.52 10.71
C THR A 306 0.03 13.83 11.47
N ARG A 307 -0.53 13.82 12.70
CA ARG A 307 -0.58 15.02 13.55
C ARG A 307 0.82 15.60 13.83
N ASN A 308 1.82 14.74 14.05
CA ASN A 308 3.19 15.21 14.31
C ASN A 308 3.86 15.74 13.05
N GLU A 309 3.66 15.09 11.91
CA GLU A 309 4.14 15.56 10.61
C GLU A 309 3.54 16.94 10.27
N LYS A 310 2.24 17.13 10.51
CA LYS A 310 1.58 18.44 10.37
C LYS A 310 2.17 19.49 11.31
N ALA A 311 2.46 19.14 12.56
CA ALA A 311 3.08 20.05 13.51
C ALA A 311 4.51 20.45 13.08
N LEU A 312 5.27 19.51 12.51
CA LEU A 312 6.60 19.78 11.95
C LEU A 312 6.53 20.69 10.72
N LEU A 313 5.63 20.39 9.78
CA LEU A 313 5.40 21.24 8.60
C LEU A 313 4.95 22.65 8.99
N TYR A 314 4.17 22.80 10.06
CA TYR A 314 3.79 24.10 10.62
C TYR A 314 5.01 24.85 11.18
N LYS A 315 5.85 24.16 11.97
CA LYS A 315 7.11 24.75 12.50
C LYS A 315 8.08 25.17 11.39
N LEU A 316 8.06 24.48 10.26
CA LEU A 316 8.88 24.77 9.08
C LEU A 316 8.27 25.83 8.15
N GLY A 317 7.04 26.30 8.43
CA GLY A 317 6.36 27.33 7.64
C GLY A 317 5.79 26.84 6.30
N VAL A 318 5.68 25.52 6.09
CA VAL A 318 5.28 24.90 4.80
C VAL A 318 3.76 24.86 4.63
N LEU A 319 3.00 24.65 5.71
CA LEU A 319 1.56 24.42 5.61
C LEU A 319 0.77 25.73 5.38
N GLN A 320 0.66 26.14 4.11
CA GLN A 320 -0.52 26.84 3.60
C GLN A 320 -1.47 25.83 2.93
N ALA A 321 -2.37 25.25 3.74
CA ALA A 321 -3.69 24.73 3.32
C ALA A 321 -3.84 23.90 2.01
N SER A 322 -2.87 23.12 1.56
CA SER A 322 -3.12 22.15 0.47
C SER A 322 -3.96 20.97 0.98
N LYS A 323 -5.21 20.85 0.49
CA LYS A 323 -6.16 19.78 0.88
C LYS A 323 -5.94 18.45 0.16
N ASN A 324 -5.20 18.42 -0.96
CA ASN A 324 -5.08 17.25 -1.83
C ASN A 324 -3.62 16.81 -1.99
N ASN A 325 -3.37 15.49 -2.01
CA ASN A 325 -2.03 14.93 -2.20
C ASN A 325 -1.55 15.16 -3.65
N PRO A 326 -0.47 15.93 -3.87
CA PRO A 326 -0.02 16.31 -5.21
C PRO A 326 0.53 15.12 -6.04
N LEU A 327 0.87 14.00 -5.41
CA LEU A 327 1.36 12.78 -6.08
C LEU A 327 0.23 11.89 -6.63
N LEU A 328 -1.02 12.19 -6.26
CA LEU A 328 -2.20 11.41 -6.65
C LEU A 328 -3.13 12.17 -7.61
N CYS A 329 -2.79 13.42 -7.95
CA CYS A 329 -3.54 14.28 -8.87
C CYS A 329 -3.43 13.81 -10.33
#